data_AF-A0A087N636-F1
#
_entry.id   AF-A0A087N636-F1
#
_cell.length_a   1.000
_cell.length_b   1.000
_cell.length_c   1.000
_cell.angle_alpha   90.00
_cell.angle_beta   90.00
_cell.angle_gamma   90.00
#
_symmetry.space_group_name_H-M   'P 1'
#
loop_
_entity.id
_entity.type
_entity.pdbx_description
1 polymer ?
#
loop_
_entity_poly.entity_id
_entity_poly.type
_entity_poly.pdbx_seq_one_letter_code
_entity_poly.pdbx_strand_id
1 'polypeptide(L)'
;MNKWLLVMSMLGLMVVLTACGEPKATQPGVTEISYKEMIKKFENHDTFWVVTLDAEPKLIKEKQVVELFDKGLKKQGIAAYYVNIHQLTEEEKESLRKDYLHPFMSNGPVSSWQVKTSGLVYVENGGVIQMSGMPNFSPIIIERGDADETKVNTTITKQLQLMKEYSLTYELTPQ
;
A
#
# COMPACT_ATOMS: atom_id res chain seq x y z
N MET A 1 30.74 45.58 31.17
CA MET A 1 31.12 44.15 31.22
C MET A 1 29.89 43.31 30.89
N ASN A 2 30.06 42.45 29.89
CA ASN A 2 29.04 41.83 29.03
C ASN A 2 27.94 41.06 29.77
N LYS A 3 26.67 41.46 29.59
CA LYS A 3 25.48 40.64 29.93
C LYS A 3 24.59 40.33 28.72
N TRP A 4 25.00 40.72 27.51
CA TRP A 4 24.16 40.70 26.31
C TRP A 4 24.72 39.81 25.19
N LEU A 5 25.48 38.76 25.55
CA LEU A 5 26.09 37.82 24.59
C LEU A 5 25.71 36.35 24.83
N LEU A 6 24.98 36.03 25.90
CA LEU A 6 24.64 34.64 26.24
C LEU A 6 23.26 34.16 25.78
N VAL A 7 22.38 35.06 25.30
CA VAL A 7 21.03 34.66 24.84
C VAL A 7 21.00 34.32 23.35
N MET A 8 22.02 34.71 22.58
CA MET A 8 22.12 34.42 21.13
C MET A 8 22.62 33.00 20.81
N SER A 9 23.08 32.23 21.80
CA SER A 9 23.65 30.88 21.58
C SER A 9 22.62 29.74 21.65
N MET A 10 21.33 30.04 21.84
CA MET A 10 20.27 29.04 21.98
C MET A 10 19.33 28.96 20.77
N LEU A 11 19.79 29.41 19.60
CA LEU A 11 19.02 29.42 18.34
C LEU A 11 19.66 28.57 17.22
N GLY A 12 20.60 27.69 17.56
CA GLY A 12 21.49 27.05 16.58
C GLY A 12 21.54 25.53 16.61
N LEU A 13 20.48 24.82 17.05
CA LEU A 13 20.46 23.35 17.01
C LEU A 13 19.07 22.74 16.73
N MET A 14 18.28 23.36 15.85
CA MET A 14 17.04 22.77 15.28
C MET A 14 17.06 22.68 13.75
N VAL A 15 18.25 22.58 13.17
CA VAL A 15 18.45 22.12 11.80
C VAL A 15 19.48 21.01 12.00
N VAL A 16 19.18 19.71 11.87
CA VAL A 16 18.85 19.01 10.64
C VAL A 16 18.16 17.68 11.01
N LEU A 17 16.83 17.65 11.19
CA LEU A 17 16.05 16.48 10.78
C LEU A 17 15.50 16.83 9.40
N THR A 18 16.38 17.00 8.42
CA THR A 18 15.98 16.68 7.04
C THR A 18 15.73 15.19 7.08
N ALA A 19 14.50 14.83 7.41
CA ALA A 19 13.94 13.56 7.06
C ALA A 19 14.36 13.32 5.61
N CYS A 20 15.21 12.31 5.39
CA CYS A 20 15.14 11.56 4.15
C CYS A 20 13.71 11.01 4.15
N GLY A 21 12.78 11.83 3.65
CA GLY A 21 11.36 11.64 3.81
C GLY A 21 11.00 10.35 3.13
N GLU A 22 10.58 9.36 3.92
CA GLU A 22 9.97 8.17 3.36
C GLU A 22 8.83 8.62 2.44
N PRO A 23 8.65 7.99 1.27
CA PRO A 23 7.56 8.34 0.38
C PRO A 23 6.25 8.28 1.16
N LYS A 24 5.60 9.42 1.35
CA LYS A 24 4.25 9.48 1.92
C LYS A 24 3.27 9.54 0.76
N ALA A 25 2.35 8.58 0.68
CA ALA A 25 1.23 8.65 -0.24
C ALA A 25 0.25 9.70 0.30
N THR A 26 0.53 10.98 0.06
CA THR A 26 -0.28 12.12 0.53
C THR A 26 -1.23 12.65 -0.53
N GLN A 27 -1.21 12.08 -1.74
CA GLN A 27 -2.07 12.47 -2.85
C GLN A 27 -2.82 11.24 -3.36
N PRO A 28 -4.09 11.39 -3.79
CA PRO A 28 -4.84 10.28 -4.38
C PRO A 28 -4.11 9.67 -5.57
N GLY A 29 -4.21 8.35 -5.69
CA GLY A 29 -3.52 7.56 -6.71
C GLY A 29 -2.47 6.64 -6.12
N VAL A 30 -1.46 6.31 -6.93
CA VAL A 30 -0.43 5.34 -6.58
C VAL A 30 0.93 6.00 -6.44
N THR A 31 1.64 5.71 -5.34
CA THR A 31 3.06 6.05 -5.13
C THR A 31 3.88 4.76 -5.09
N GLU A 32 4.83 4.59 -5.99
CA GLU A 32 5.73 3.44 -5.97
C GLU A 32 6.69 3.50 -4.78
N ILE A 33 6.88 2.35 -4.12
CA ILE A 33 7.87 2.15 -3.06
C ILE A 33 8.62 0.84 -3.28
N SER A 34 9.81 0.75 -2.71
CA SER A 34 10.55 -0.51 -2.66
C SER A 34 9.92 -1.51 -1.70
N TYR A 35 10.23 -2.80 -1.90
CA TYR A 35 9.88 -3.86 -0.96
C TYR A 35 10.35 -3.56 0.47
N LYS A 36 11.59 -3.08 0.62
CA LYS A 36 12.18 -2.72 1.92
C LYS A 36 11.40 -1.60 2.61
N GLU A 37 10.93 -0.60 1.86
CA GLU A 37 10.10 0.47 2.42
C GLU A 37 8.73 -0.06 2.84
N MET A 38 8.10 -0.95 2.07
CA MET A 38 6.85 -1.58 2.48
C MET A 38 7.03 -2.34 3.81
N ILE A 39 8.09 -3.14 3.95
CA ILE A 39 8.40 -3.86 5.19
C ILE A 39 8.57 -2.90 6.36
N LYS A 40 9.34 -1.83 6.20
CA LYS A 40 9.49 -0.81 7.26
C LYS A 40 8.15 -0.22 7.68
N LYS A 41 7.24 0.02 6.73
CA LYS A 41 5.89 0.52 7.04
C LYS A 41 5.07 -0.49 7.84
N PHE A 42 5.18 -1.78 7.53
CA PHE A 42 4.57 -2.83 8.34
C PHE A 42 5.15 -2.86 9.75
N GLU A 43 6.49 -2.84 9.88
CA GLU A 43 7.20 -2.85 11.17
C GLU A 43 6.94 -1.60 12.02
N ASN A 44 6.72 -0.44 11.38
CA ASN A 44 6.35 0.81 12.03
C ASN A 44 4.87 0.87 12.42
N HIS A 45 4.09 -0.18 12.14
CA HIS A 45 2.66 -0.23 12.37
C HIS A 45 1.87 0.86 11.62
N ASP A 46 2.34 1.26 10.44
CA ASP A 46 1.62 2.21 9.59
C ASP A 46 0.26 1.62 9.14
N THR A 47 -0.69 2.50 8.84
CA THR A 47 -2.01 2.15 8.28
C THR A 47 -2.15 2.79 6.90
N PHE A 48 -2.36 1.98 5.85
CA PHE A 48 -2.32 2.45 4.47
C PHE A 48 -2.93 1.45 3.46
N TRP A 49 -3.13 1.90 2.23
CA TRP A 49 -3.45 1.04 1.09
C TRP A 49 -2.20 0.66 0.32
N VAL A 50 -2.12 -0.58 -0.16
CA VAL A 50 -1.02 -1.02 -1.02
C VAL A 50 -1.50 -1.91 -2.15
N VAL A 51 -0.98 -1.63 -3.34
CA VAL A 51 -1.09 -2.46 -4.52
C VAL A 51 0.14 -3.36 -4.60
N THR A 52 -0.07 -4.68 -4.57
CA THR A 52 0.98 -5.69 -4.71
C THR A 52 0.77 -6.47 -6.00
N LEU A 53 1.74 -6.43 -6.90
CA LEU A 53 1.73 -7.20 -8.15
C LEU A 53 2.91 -8.17 -8.19
N ASP A 54 2.65 -9.40 -8.59
CA ASP A 54 3.65 -10.46 -8.80
C ASP A 54 3.77 -10.75 -10.29
N ALA A 55 4.31 -9.79 -11.05
CA ALA A 55 4.45 -9.92 -12.49
C ALA A 55 5.73 -9.23 -13.00
N GLU A 56 6.23 -9.71 -14.13
CA GLU A 56 7.39 -9.11 -14.81
C GLU A 56 7.19 -7.59 -14.97
N PRO A 57 8.15 -6.73 -14.55
CA PRO A 57 8.00 -5.28 -14.63
C PRO A 57 7.67 -4.78 -16.04
N LYS A 58 8.24 -5.43 -17.06
CA LYS A 58 7.96 -5.13 -18.47
C LYS A 58 6.49 -5.35 -18.80
N LEU A 59 5.91 -6.45 -18.34
CA LEU A 59 4.50 -6.79 -18.57
C LEU A 59 3.58 -5.79 -17.86
N ILE A 60 3.88 -5.43 -16.60
CA ILE A 60 3.11 -4.43 -15.84
C ILE A 60 3.06 -3.09 -16.59
N LYS A 61 4.21 -2.67 -17.15
CA LYS A 61 4.32 -1.44 -17.94
C LYS A 61 3.59 -1.54 -19.28
N GLU A 62 3.78 -2.62 -20.03
CA GLU A 62 3.12 -2.84 -21.33
C GLU A 62 1.59 -2.87 -21.20
N LYS A 63 1.08 -3.41 -20.09
CA LYS A 63 -0.36 -3.51 -19.80
C LYS A 63 -0.91 -2.34 -18.99
N GLN A 64 -0.07 -1.37 -18.62
CA GLN A 64 -0.48 -0.16 -17.88
C GLN A 64 -1.23 -0.46 -16.57
N VAL A 65 -0.94 -1.57 -15.89
CA VAL A 65 -1.74 -2.04 -14.74
C VAL A 65 -1.71 -1.03 -13.59
N VAL A 66 -0.55 -0.44 -13.32
CA VAL A 66 -0.39 0.58 -12.27
C VAL A 66 -1.19 1.85 -12.60
N GLU A 67 -1.27 2.24 -13.86
CA GLU A 67 -2.03 3.41 -14.31
C GLU A 67 -3.54 3.19 -14.15
N LEU A 68 -4.02 1.96 -14.33
CA LEU A 68 -5.41 1.59 -14.05
C LEU A 68 -5.74 1.77 -12.56
N PHE A 69 -4.88 1.28 -11.67
CA PHE A 69 -5.02 1.50 -10.21
C PHE A 69 -4.96 2.98 -9.85
N ASP A 70 -3.98 3.72 -10.37
CA ASP A 70 -3.84 5.16 -10.12
C ASP A 70 -5.12 5.93 -10.48
N LYS A 71 -5.67 5.69 -11.69
CA LYS A 71 -6.93 6.30 -12.13
C LYS A 71 -8.10 5.91 -11.23
N GLY A 72 -8.23 4.63 -10.90
CA GLY A 72 -9.32 4.13 -10.05
C GLY A 72 -9.28 4.71 -8.64
N LEU A 73 -8.09 4.79 -8.04
CA LEU A 73 -7.87 5.30 -6.68
C LEU A 73 -8.07 6.82 -6.61
N LYS A 74 -7.59 7.57 -7.62
CA LYS A 74 -7.85 9.01 -7.74
C LYS A 74 -9.34 9.35 -7.77
N LYS A 75 -10.14 8.57 -8.50
CA LYS A 75 -11.60 8.75 -8.54
C LYS A 75 -12.25 8.59 -7.16
N GLN A 76 -11.65 7.81 -6.27
CA GLN A 76 -12.15 7.58 -4.92
C GLN A 76 -11.47 8.47 -3.87
N GLY A 77 -10.52 9.33 -4.24
CA GLY A 77 -9.76 10.14 -3.29
C GLY A 77 -8.85 9.32 -2.37
N ILE A 78 -8.40 8.15 -2.82
CA ILE A 78 -7.57 7.23 -2.02
C ILE A 78 -6.12 7.33 -2.47
N ALA A 79 -5.22 7.50 -1.51
CA ALA A 79 -3.80 7.36 -1.72
C ALA A 79 -3.38 5.91 -1.39
N ALA A 80 -2.60 5.29 -2.27
CA ALA A 80 -2.04 3.96 -2.06
C ALA A 80 -0.57 3.90 -2.47
N TYR A 81 0.12 2.93 -1.89
CA TYR A 81 1.45 2.54 -2.35
C TYR A 81 1.36 1.47 -3.42
N TYR A 82 2.41 1.33 -4.22
CA TYR A 82 2.58 0.20 -5.13
C TYR A 82 3.95 -0.43 -4.92
N VAL A 83 3.97 -1.77 -4.94
CA VAL A 83 5.18 -2.56 -4.92
C VAL A 83 5.05 -3.72 -5.92
N ASN A 84 6.12 -3.96 -6.67
CA ASN A 84 6.28 -5.20 -7.42
C ASN A 84 7.08 -6.19 -6.59
N ILE A 85 6.51 -7.38 -6.36
CA ILE A 85 7.11 -8.46 -5.58
C ILE A 85 7.62 -9.62 -6.45
N HIS A 86 7.65 -9.45 -7.78
CA HIS A 86 8.05 -10.48 -8.73
C HIS A 86 9.43 -11.08 -8.48
N GLN A 87 10.37 -10.26 -7.99
CA GLN A 87 11.74 -10.68 -7.71
C GLN A 87 11.89 -11.47 -6.40
N LEU A 88 10.85 -11.51 -5.55
CA LEU A 88 10.88 -12.28 -4.31
C LEU A 88 10.77 -13.77 -4.62
N THR A 89 11.47 -14.56 -3.82
CA THR A 89 11.31 -16.01 -3.77
C THR A 89 9.93 -16.40 -3.24
N GLU A 90 9.49 -17.62 -3.53
CA GLU A 90 8.22 -18.12 -2.99
C GLU A 90 8.25 -18.23 -1.45
N GLU A 91 9.43 -18.48 -0.85
CA GLU A 91 9.60 -18.49 0.60
C GLU A 91 9.43 -17.09 1.22
N GLU A 92 9.97 -16.05 0.59
CA GLU A 92 9.77 -14.66 1.01
C GLU A 92 8.29 -14.24 0.88
N LYS A 93 7.63 -14.62 -0.21
CA LYS A 93 6.19 -14.35 -0.41
C LYS A 93 5.32 -15.06 0.64
N GLU A 94 5.68 -16.29 0.99
CA GLU A 94 4.97 -17.04 2.03
C GLU A 94 5.24 -16.48 3.43
N SER A 95 6.45 -15.98 3.69
CA SER A 95 6.79 -15.31 4.96
C SER A 95 6.00 -14.01 5.11
N LEU A 96 5.93 -13.18 4.05
CA LEU A 96 5.07 -12.01 3.99
C LEU A 96 3.64 -12.30 4.42
N ARG A 97 3.06 -13.38 3.87
CA ARG A 97 1.70 -13.80 4.19
C ARG A 97 1.54 -14.16 5.66
N LYS A 98 2.52 -14.82 6.28
CA LYS A 98 2.44 -15.31 7.66
C LYS A 98 2.70 -14.20 8.67
N ASP A 99 3.75 -13.42 8.44
CA ASP A 99 4.31 -12.50 9.42
C ASP A 99 3.46 -11.23 9.55
N TYR A 100 2.79 -10.83 8.47
CA TYR A 100 2.01 -9.59 8.42
C TYR A 100 0.52 -9.84 8.24
N LEU A 101 0.01 -11.04 8.50
CA LEU A 101 -1.43 -11.25 8.50
C LEU A 101 -2.09 -10.54 9.68
N HIS A 102 -3.07 -9.67 9.42
CA HIS A 102 -3.77 -8.98 10.51
C HIS A 102 -4.55 -9.98 11.39
N PRO A 103 -4.55 -9.87 12.73
CA PRO A 103 -5.26 -10.79 13.62
C PRO A 103 -6.77 -10.93 13.35
N PHE A 104 -7.40 -9.88 12.81
CA PHE A 104 -8.79 -9.92 12.32
C PHE A 104 -9.03 -11.07 11.32
N MET A 105 -8.01 -11.39 10.53
CA MET A 105 -8.05 -12.44 9.50
C MET A 105 -7.95 -13.85 10.08
N SER A 106 -7.42 -14.02 11.28
CA SER A 106 -7.19 -15.34 11.88
C SER A 106 -8.48 -16.05 12.31
N ASN A 107 -9.58 -15.30 12.49
CA ASN A 107 -10.87 -15.81 12.98
C ASN A 107 -12.10 -15.35 12.14
N GLY A 108 -11.89 -14.73 10.98
CA GLY A 108 -12.93 -14.07 10.19
C GLY A 108 -13.39 -14.82 8.92
N PRO A 109 -14.45 -14.34 8.23
CA PRO A 109 -14.98 -14.91 6.96
C PRO A 109 -14.10 -14.61 5.72
N VAL A 110 -12.87 -14.18 5.93
CA VAL A 110 -11.99 -13.51 4.97
C VAL A 110 -10.74 -14.36 4.75
N SER A 111 -10.43 -14.65 3.49
CA SER A 111 -9.34 -15.56 3.10
C SER A 111 -7.98 -14.98 3.45
N SER A 112 -7.02 -15.83 3.86
CA SER A 112 -5.61 -15.44 4.03
C SER A 112 -5.10 -14.63 2.84
N TRP A 113 -4.25 -13.64 3.12
CA TRP A 113 -3.65 -12.79 2.10
C TRP A 113 -3.01 -13.62 0.96
N GLN A 114 -3.54 -13.53 -0.24
CA GLN A 114 -2.99 -14.16 -1.45
C GLN A 114 -1.98 -13.22 -2.10
N VAL A 115 -0.82 -13.07 -1.46
CA VAL A 115 0.27 -12.15 -1.84
C VAL A 115 0.49 -12.02 -3.36
N LYS A 116 0.39 -13.12 -4.10
CA LYS A 116 0.61 -13.20 -5.56
C LYS A 116 -0.53 -12.65 -6.43
N THR A 117 -1.73 -12.49 -5.89
CA THR A 117 -2.95 -12.30 -6.69
C THR A 117 -3.90 -11.22 -6.17
N SER A 118 -3.72 -10.70 -4.96
CA SER A 118 -4.69 -9.80 -4.33
C SER A 118 -4.85 -8.45 -5.03
N GLY A 119 -3.82 -7.97 -5.73
CA GLY A 119 -3.84 -6.67 -6.39
C GLY A 119 -3.81 -5.53 -5.39
N LEU A 120 -4.95 -5.18 -4.76
CA LEU A 120 -5.07 -4.10 -3.77
C LEU A 120 -5.47 -4.68 -2.40
N VAL A 121 -4.71 -4.32 -1.36
CA VAL A 121 -5.00 -4.69 0.03
C VAL A 121 -4.92 -3.49 0.96
N TYR A 122 -5.59 -3.59 2.10
CA TYR A 122 -5.54 -2.60 3.17
C TYR A 122 -4.62 -3.10 4.29
N VAL A 123 -3.90 -2.18 4.89
CA VAL A 123 -2.96 -2.46 5.99
C VAL A 123 -3.44 -1.65 7.18
N GLU A 124 -3.71 -2.32 8.29
CA GLU A 124 -4.12 -1.73 9.56
C GLU A 124 -3.07 -2.07 10.61
N ASN A 125 -2.46 -1.05 11.22
CA ASN A 125 -1.46 -1.21 12.28
C ASN A 125 -0.33 -2.20 11.90
N GLY A 126 0.11 -2.16 10.64
CA GLY A 126 1.12 -3.05 10.06
C GLY A 126 0.63 -4.44 9.63
N GLY A 127 -0.62 -4.81 9.91
CA GLY A 127 -1.21 -6.08 9.49
C GLY A 127 -2.05 -5.94 8.23
N VAL A 128 -1.87 -6.86 7.29
CA VAL A 128 -2.61 -6.91 6.03
C VAL A 128 -4.00 -7.52 6.23
N ILE A 129 -5.00 -6.79 5.76
CA ILE A 129 -6.39 -7.20 5.64
C ILE A 129 -6.69 -7.36 4.16
N GLN A 130 -6.89 -8.61 3.72
CA GLN A 130 -7.46 -8.91 2.42
C GLN A 130 -8.86 -9.45 2.61
N MET A 131 -9.86 -8.84 1.98
CA MET A 131 -11.19 -9.45 1.98
C MET A 131 -11.36 -10.40 0.78
N SER A 132 -12.12 -11.48 1.01
CA SER A 132 -12.35 -12.57 0.05
C SER A 132 -13.18 -12.12 -1.15
N GLY A 133 -13.09 -12.85 -2.26
CA GLY A 133 -13.94 -12.62 -3.45
C GLY A 133 -13.55 -11.41 -4.32
N MET A 134 -12.37 -10.83 -4.08
CA MET A 134 -11.84 -9.76 -4.91
C MET A 134 -11.31 -10.28 -6.25
N PRO A 135 -11.37 -9.45 -7.30
CA PRO A 135 -10.71 -9.77 -8.56
C PRO A 135 -9.23 -10.12 -8.35
N ASN A 136 -8.79 -11.17 -9.04
CA ASN A 136 -7.43 -11.69 -9.00
C ASN A 136 -6.57 -10.92 -10.03
N PHE A 137 -5.39 -10.45 -9.62
CA PHE A 137 -4.39 -9.76 -10.44
C PHE A 137 -3.08 -10.57 -10.60
N SER A 138 -3.21 -11.89 -10.65
CA SER A 138 -2.10 -12.81 -10.97
C SER A 138 -1.46 -12.47 -12.32
N PRO A 139 -0.20 -12.87 -12.53
CA PRO A 139 0.50 -12.59 -13.79
C PRO A 139 -0.25 -13.10 -15.02
N ILE A 140 -0.96 -14.24 -14.94
CA ILE A 140 -1.78 -14.77 -16.04
C ILE A 140 -2.92 -13.82 -16.43
N ILE A 141 -3.60 -13.22 -15.45
CA ILE A 141 -4.68 -12.25 -15.71
C ILE A 141 -4.12 -10.99 -16.35
N ILE A 142 -2.96 -10.52 -15.88
CA ILE A 142 -2.29 -9.37 -16.45
C ILE A 142 -1.84 -9.66 -17.89
N GLU A 143 -1.24 -10.82 -18.14
CA GLU A 143 -0.74 -11.24 -19.45
C GLU A 143 -1.86 -11.27 -20.50
N ARG A 144 -3.02 -11.81 -20.13
CA ARG A 144 -4.21 -11.84 -20.98
C ARG A 144 -4.80 -10.46 -21.27
N GLY A 145 -4.37 -9.42 -20.55
CA GLY A 145 -4.97 -8.08 -20.64
C GLY A 145 -6.34 -8.02 -19.94
N ASP A 146 -6.64 -9.00 -19.10
CA ASP A 146 -7.90 -9.08 -18.37
C ASP A 146 -7.89 -8.18 -17.12
N ALA A 147 -6.75 -7.57 -16.77
CA ALA A 147 -6.65 -6.50 -15.79
C ALA A 147 -7.05 -5.17 -16.46
N ASP A 148 -8.33 -4.84 -16.41
CA ASP A 148 -8.90 -3.63 -17.01
C ASP A 148 -9.45 -2.65 -15.96
N GLU A 149 -9.90 -1.48 -16.42
CA GLU A 149 -10.48 -0.44 -15.56
C GLU A 149 -11.73 -0.94 -14.81
N THR A 150 -12.52 -1.83 -15.41
CA THR A 150 -13.73 -2.40 -14.77
C THR A 150 -13.34 -3.27 -13.58
N LYS A 151 -12.36 -4.16 -13.73
CA LYS A 151 -11.88 -5.01 -12.64
C LYS A 151 -11.21 -4.20 -11.54
N VAL A 152 -10.39 -3.21 -11.88
CA VAL A 152 -9.77 -2.33 -10.88
C VAL A 152 -10.84 -1.55 -10.10
N ASN A 153 -11.78 -0.90 -10.79
CA ASN A 153 -12.85 -0.15 -10.11
C ASN A 153 -13.74 -1.06 -9.25
N THR A 154 -14.03 -2.27 -9.73
CA THR A 154 -14.77 -3.28 -8.95
C THR A 154 -14.01 -3.68 -7.70
N THR A 155 -12.69 -3.87 -7.80
CA THR A 155 -11.82 -4.20 -6.66
C THR A 155 -11.85 -3.10 -5.61
N ILE A 156 -11.61 -1.86 -6.03
CA ILE A 156 -11.61 -0.69 -5.13
C ILE A 156 -12.99 -0.51 -4.48
N THR A 157 -14.06 -0.56 -5.26
CA THR A 157 -15.43 -0.36 -4.73
C THR A 157 -15.80 -1.44 -3.71
N LYS A 158 -15.51 -2.71 -4.02
CA LYS A 158 -15.78 -3.83 -3.10
C LYS A 158 -14.96 -3.73 -1.81
N GLN A 159 -13.67 -3.39 -1.92
CA GLN A 159 -12.80 -3.12 -0.77
C GLN A 159 -13.44 -2.07 0.16
N LEU A 160 -13.82 -0.91 -0.39
CA LEU A 160 -14.41 0.17 0.40
C LEU A 160 -15.76 -0.20 1.01
N GLN A 161 -16.59 -0.96 0.28
CA GLN A 161 -17.87 -1.44 0.81
C GLN A 161 -17.66 -2.37 2.00
N LEU A 162 -16.75 -3.33 1.88
CA LEU A 162 -16.45 -4.29 2.94
C LEU A 162 -15.79 -3.60 4.14
N MET A 163 -14.93 -2.59 3.92
CA MET A 163 -14.40 -1.79 5.03
C MET A 163 -15.51 -1.13 5.84
N LYS A 164 -16.53 -0.58 5.17
CA LYS A 164 -17.70 -0.01 5.85
C LYS A 164 -18.50 -1.08 6.60
N GLU A 165 -18.70 -2.24 5.99
CA GLU A 165 -19.42 -3.38 6.60
C GLU A 165 -18.75 -3.86 7.89
N TYR A 166 -17.41 -3.96 7.88
CA TYR A 166 -16.62 -4.39 9.04
C TYR A 166 -16.18 -3.24 9.96
N SER A 167 -16.68 -2.02 9.74
CA SER A 167 -16.33 -0.83 10.53
C SER A 167 -14.83 -0.51 10.58
N LEU A 168 -14.09 -0.82 9.52
CA LEU A 168 -12.68 -0.46 9.35
C LEU A 168 -12.58 1.00 8.87
N THR A 169 -11.78 1.81 9.55
CA THR A 169 -11.59 3.23 9.25
C THR A 169 -10.44 3.44 8.29
N TYR A 170 -10.66 4.14 7.17
CA TYR A 170 -9.60 4.56 6.25
C TYR A 170 -9.65 6.05 5.99
N GLU A 171 -8.49 6.63 5.69
CA GLU A 171 -8.38 8.04 5.35
C GLU A 171 -8.67 8.26 3.85
N LEU A 172 -9.51 9.25 3.57
CA LEU A 172 -9.67 9.83 2.25
C LEU A 172 -8.82 11.10 2.19
N THR A 173 -8.06 11.28 1.12
CA THR A 173 -7.39 12.55 0.89
C THR A 173 -8.43 13.56 0.40
N PRO A 174 -8.53 14.77 1.01
CA PRO A 174 -9.38 15.83 0.49
C PRO A 174 -9.05 16.13 -0.98
N GLN A 175 -10.08 16.31 -1.81
CA GLN A 175 -9.93 16.73 -3.21
C GLN A 175 -9.61 18.23 -3.30
#